data_AF-A0A661NDL2-F1
#
_entry.id   AF-A0A661NDL2-F1
#
_cell.length_a   1.000
_cell.length_b   1.000
_cell.length_c   1.000
_cell.angle_alpha   90.00
_cell.angle_beta   90.00
_cell.angle_gamma   90.00
#
_symmetry.space_group_name_H-M   'P 1'
#
loop_
_entity.id
_entity.type
_entity.pdbx_description
1 polymer ?
#
loop_
_entity_poly.entity_id
_entity_poly.type
_entity_poly.pdbx_seq_one_letter_code
_entity_poly.pdbx_strand_id
1 'polypeptide(L)'
;MQSSRRWLVIFALSALGCSSEPPDEVRRDGVELVGTPGEAEFPELEMGVAPDLSLLGSEERAVIEEADARAESLRTRPLTLLAPPGAEVRLELVRHGFPIGVAIELRRFQSEEDLQWYSELASRYFNFAVLESEAKWKVTGPEPGVRDYSQTDPVLDWGEQWDLDIKGHVLVWGNGPPLSSSGIPPWVLDRFPDSNLSEADQQELHDLLEHHVRDSVSRFEGRIPIWDVTNETLQPLAQWFIDRLGPGITIEAFDWAQEEDPAATLVMNEWIQEIFTGIGGATADEVRDRLLELREAGVPVAAVGIQGQFTPALAHLGPGADVSNRTPLDAYARALDTIAEAGVPIHVTEINVFTPEDQQVRAAHLAGAMRLWWGHPGVAQFGFWSLWNGVSGKSDYDVGLYDDEKQITPMGQAVMHLVNDRWRTRTTTTVGADGALSLAAAAGDYLVQWTADGQTYRAAFEFTLGETPVVIELVAPAD
;
A
#
# COMPACT_ATOMS: atom_id res chain seq x y z
N MET A 1 -24.10 -8.97 -1.00
CA MET A 1 -24.52 -9.21 -2.40
C MET A 1 -23.25 -9.19 -3.23
N GLN A 2 -22.96 -10.27 -3.96
CA GLN A 2 -21.72 -10.45 -4.71
C GLN A 2 -21.56 -9.35 -5.77
N SER A 3 -20.51 -8.55 -5.65
CA SER A 3 -20.03 -7.66 -6.72
C SER A 3 -19.77 -8.50 -7.96
N SER A 4 -20.42 -8.14 -9.06
CA SER A 4 -20.35 -8.82 -10.35
C SER A 4 -19.04 -8.49 -11.07
N ARG A 5 -17.92 -8.99 -10.56
CA ARG A 5 -16.70 -9.15 -11.35
C ARG A 5 -16.80 -10.47 -12.13
N ARG A 6 -17.43 -10.45 -13.31
CA ARG A 6 -17.22 -11.50 -14.31
C ARG A 6 -16.02 -11.11 -15.17
N TRP A 7 -14.84 -11.17 -14.58
CA TRP A 7 -13.58 -11.16 -15.32
C TRP A 7 -13.11 -12.60 -15.46
N LEU A 8 -12.50 -12.92 -16.61
CA LEU A 8 -11.90 -14.22 -16.83
C LEU A 8 -10.65 -14.31 -15.93
N VAL A 9 -10.80 -14.86 -14.73
CA VAL A 9 -9.65 -15.13 -13.84
C VAL A 9 -8.91 -16.34 -14.42
N ILE A 10 -7.73 -16.11 -14.99
CA ILE A 10 -6.90 -17.16 -15.57
C ILE A 10 -6.02 -17.75 -14.46
N PHE A 11 -6.45 -18.85 -13.85
CA PHE A 11 -5.59 -19.68 -13.01
C PHE A 11 -4.77 -20.64 -13.88
N ALA A 12 -3.45 -20.50 -13.90
CA ALA A 12 -2.57 -21.54 -14.43
C ALA A 12 -2.47 -22.68 -13.39
N LEU A 13 -3.23 -23.76 -13.61
CA LEU A 13 -3.15 -24.99 -12.81
C LEU A 13 -1.82 -25.71 -13.08
N SER A 14 -0.97 -25.80 -12.06
CA SER A 14 0.21 -26.67 -12.07
C SER A 14 -0.18 -28.11 -11.74
N ALA A 15 0.09 -29.04 -12.66
CA ALA A 15 -0.02 -30.48 -12.40
C ALA A 15 1.28 -31.21 -12.81
N LEU A 16 1.87 -31.89 -11.83
CA LEU A 16 3.02 -32.80 -11.94
C LEU A 16 2.71 -34.01 -12.83
N GLY A 17 3.68 -34.41 -13.65
CA GLY A 17 3.72 -35.73 -14.29
C GLY A 17 4.84 -35.89 -15.32
N CYS A 18 5.91 -36.62 -14.97
CA CYS A 18 7.00 -36.98 -15.86
C CYS A 18 6.55 -37.82 -17.07
N SER A 19 7.07 -37.52 -18.26
CA SER A 19 7.33 -38.50 -19.34
C SER A 19 8.17 -37.85 -20.45
N SER A 20 9.17 -38.59 -20.94
CA SER A 20 10.19 -38.17 -21.91
C SER A 20 9.89 -38.63 -23.34
N GLU A 21 9.91 -37.73 -24.34
CA GLU A 21 10.24 -37.99 -25.77
C GLU A 21 10.44 -36.66 -26.57
N PRO A 22 11.17 -36.63 -27.71
CA PRO A 22 11.88 -35.44 -28.23
C PRO A 22 11.23 -34.81 -29.51
N PRO A 23 11.84 -33.82 -30.22
CA PRO A 23 11.33 -32.46 -30.37
C PRO A 23 10.80 -32.17 -31.79
N ASP A 24 9.48 -32.05 -31.98
CA ASP A 24 8.86 -31.38 -33.14
C ASP A 24 7.35 -31.26 -32.87
N GLU A 25 6.99 -30.32 -32.00
CA GLU A 25 5.68 -29.67 -31.86
C GLU A 25 5.75 -28.85 -30.56
N VAL A 26 5.86 -27.53 -30.69
CA VAL A 26 5.67 -26.63 -29.55
C VAL A 26 4.21 -26.76 -29.15
N ARG A 27 3.91 -27.61 -28.16
CA ARG A 27 2.63 -27.56 -27.44
C ARG A 27 2.51 -26.15 -26.86
N ARG A 28 1.61 -25.37 -27.47
CA ARG A 28 1.22 -24.04 -27.00
C ARG A 28 0.28 -24.25 -25.82
N ASP A 29 0.82 -24.28 -24.61
CA ASP A 29 0.04 -24.16 -23.37
C ASP A 29 -0.42 -22.69 -23.17
N GLY A 30 -0.97 -22.11 -24.24
CA GLY A 30 -1.42 -20.72 -24.29
C GLY A 30 -2.87 -20.58 -23.83
N VAL A 31 -3.20 -19.43 -23.26
CA VAL A 31 -4.57 -19.11 -22.88
C VAL A 31 -5.23 -18.36 -24.03
N GLU A 32 -6.37 -18.85 -24.51
CA GLU A 32 -7.15 -18.14 -25.52
C GLU A 32 -7.91 -16.97 -24.89
N LEU A 33 -7.73 -15.78 -25.45
CA LEU A 33 -8.45 -14.57 -25.09
C LEU A 33 -9.35 -14.16 -26.27
N VAL A 34 -10.64 -14.48 -26.14
CA VAL A 34 -11.64 -14.18 -27.17
C VAL A 34 -12.06 -12.72 -27.10
N GLY A 35 -11.90 -12.01 -28.22
CA GLY A 35 -12.20 -10.59 -28.33
C GLY A 35 -13.67 -10.27 -28.43
N THR A 36 -14.05 -9.09 -27.96
CA THR A 36 -15.34 -8.45 -28.25
C THR A 36 -15.12 -7.40 -29.35
N PRO A 37 -15.97 -7.34 -30.39
CA PRO A 37 -15.92 -6.29 -31.40
C PRO A 37 -15.95 -4.86 -30.83
N GLY A 38 -15.15 -3.98 -31.46
CA GLY A 38 -15.11 -2.55 -31.21
C GLY A 38 -13.86 -2.07 -30.49
N GLU A 39 -13.70 -0.74 -30.45
CA GLU A 39 -12.55 -0.10 -29.82
C GLU A 39 -12.61 -0.19 -28.29
N ALA A 40 -11.44 -0.23 -27.67
CA ALA A 40 -11.28 -0.24 -26.23
C ALA A 40 -11.12 1.20 -25.70
N GLU A 41 -11.79 1.51 -24.60
CA GLU A 41 -11.65 2.78 -23.90
C GLU A 41 -10.45 2.69 -22.96
N PHE A 42 -9.29 3.15 -23.45
CA PHE A 42 -8.08 3.20 -22.65
C PHE A 42 -8.11 4.39 -21.69
N PRO A 43 -7.58 4.25 -20.46
CA PRO A 43 -7.57 5.35 -19.49
C PRO A 43 -6.71 6.52 -19.99
N GLU A 44 -7.18 7.74 -19.73
CA GLU A 44 -6.32 8.92 -19.81
C GLU A 44 -5.51 9.03 -18.51
N LEU A 45 -4.20 8.88 -18.63
CA LEU A 45 -3.26 8.91 -17.52
C LEU A 45 -2.51 10.24 -17.51
N GLU A 46 -2.41 10.84 -16.33
CA GLU A 46 -1.60 12.04 -16.14
C GLU A 46 -0.11 11.66 -16.25
N MET A 47 0.58 12.30 -17.19
CA MET A 47 2.02 12.10 -17.40
C MET A 47 2.80 12.79 -16.29
N GLY A 48 3.87 12.15 -15.83
CA GLY A 48 4.74 12.74 -14.82
C GLY A 48 5.89 13.55 -15.37
N VAL A 49 6.75 13.99 -14.45
CA VAL A 49 8.04 14.60 -14.77
C VAL A 49 9.12 13.83 -14.01
N ALA A 50 10.15 13.38 -14.73
CA ALA A 50 11.28 12.71 -14.11
C ALA A 50 11.99 13.67 -13.14
N PRO A 51 12.16 13.30 -11.86
CA PRO A 51 12.77 14.17 -10.87
C PRO A 51 14.30 14.24 -11.06
N ASP A 52 14.89 15.36 -10.66
CA ASP A 52 16.34 15.55 -10.71
C ASP A 52 17.06 14.83 -9.56
N LEU A 53 17.54 13.61 -9.83
CA LEU A 53 18.29 12.82 -8.86
C LEU A 53 19.73 13.33 -8.64
N SER A 54 20.19 14.32 -9.41
CA SER A 54 21.47 14.97 -9.14
C SER A 54 21.46 15.73 -7.80
N LEU A 55 20.26 16.04 -7.30
CA LEU A 55 19.99 16.61 -5.97
C LEU A 55 20.24 15.64 -4.80
N LEU A 56 20.47 14.35 -5.08
CA LEU A 56 20.80 13.33 -4.07
C LEU A 56 22.32 13.09 -3.98
N GLY A 57 22.76 12.41 -2.91
CA GLY A 57 24.14 11.95 -2.78
C GLY A 57 24.49 10.86 -3.80
N SER A 58 25.79 10.65 -4.06
CA SER A 58 26.24 9.58 -4.97
C SER A 58 25.94 8.18 -4.45
N GLU A 59 26.04 7.97 -3.13
CA GLU A 59 25.72 6.68 -2.49
C GLU A 59 24.22 6.38 -2.58
N GLU A 60 23.37 7.39 -2.37
CA GLU A 60 21.92 7.29 -2.55
C GLU A 60 21.56 6.90 -4.00
N ARG A 61 22.19 7.56 -4.99
CA ARG A 61 21.97 7.21 -6.39
C ARG A 61 22.39 5.78 -6.73
N ALA A 62 23.48 5.28 -6.11
CA ALA A 62 23.96 3.92 -6.35
C ALA A 62 22.93 2.88 -5.87
N VAL A 63 22.40 3.00 -4.65
CA VAL A 63 21.39 2.05 -4.15
C VAL A 63 20.08 2.12 -4.93
N ILE A 64 19.73 3.29 -5.46
CA ILE A 64 18.57 3.47 -6.33
C ILE A 64 18.75 2.76 -7.68
N GLU A 65 19.95 2.84 -8.28
CA GLU A 65 20.28 2.15 -9.54
C GLU A 65 20.25 0.62 -9.35
N GLU A 66 20.79 0.13 -8.24
CA GLU A 66 20.72 -1.28 -7.89
C GLU A 66 19.27 -1.77 -7.69
N ALA A 67 18.43 -0.95 -7.05
CA ALA A 67 17.02 -1.27 -6.86
C ALA A 67 16.26 -1.35 -8.19
N ASP A 68 16.54 -0.44 -9.12
CA ASP A 68 15.94 -0.51 -10.45
C ASP A 68 16.35 -1.76 -11.22
N ALA A 69 17.64 -2.12 -11.18
CA ALA A 69 18.12 -3.33 -11.84
C ALA A 69 17.43 -4.59 -11.28
N ARG A 70 17.20 -4.65 -9.96
CA ARG A 70 16.41 -5.73 -9.35
C ARG A 70 14.96 -5.72 -9.83
N ALA A 71 14.35 -4.54 -9.91
CA ALA A 71 12.95 -4.36 -10.27
C ALA A 71 12.59 -4.94 -11.64
N GLU A 72 13.51 -4.92 -12.62
CA GLU A 72 13.27 -5.53 -13.94
C GLU A 72 12.83 -7.00 -13.82
N SER A 73 13.47 -7.76 -12.92
CA SER A 73 13.13 -9.17 -12.68
C SER A 73 12.04 -9.37 -11.63
N LEU A 74 11.98 -8.50 -10.62
CA LEU A 74 11.07 -8.63 -9.49
C LEU A 74 9.64 -8.20 -9.83
N ARG A 75 9.48 -7.23 -10.74
CA ARG A 75 8.21 -6.54 -10.98
C ARG A 75 7.68 -6.77 -12.39
N THR A 76 8.33 -7.62 -13.18
CA THR A 76 7.83 -8.00 -14.50
C THR A 76 7.94 -9.51 -14.73
N ARG A 77 7.12 -10.00 -15.66
CA ARG A 77 7.11 -11.39 -16.12
C ARG A 77 7.04 -11.39 -17.66
N PRO A 78 7.76 -12.29 -18.36
CA PRO A 78 7.64 -12.39 -19.80
C PRO A 78 6.21 -12.73 -20.24
N LEU A 79 5.69 -11.93 -21.18
CA LEU A 79 4.39 -12.08 -21.83
C LEU A 79 4.59 -12.17 -23.34
N THR A 80 3.96 -13.15 -23.97
CA THR A 80 3.83 -13.25 -25.42
C THR A 80 2.36 -13.21 -25.82
N LEU A 81 1.98 -12.22 -26.62
CA LEU A 81 0.69 -12.16 -27.29
C LEU A 81 0.81 -12.77 -28.69
N LEU A 82 0.01 -13.77 -29.01
CA LEU A 82 -0.14 -14.30 -30.35
C LEU A 82 -1.31 -13.61 -31.03
N ALA A 83 -1.08 -13.02 -32.20
CA ALA A 83 -2.12 -12.36 -32.99
C ALA A 83 -1.85 -12.56 -34.49
N PRO A 84 -2.84 -12.30 -35.37
CA PRO A 84 -2.64 -12.42 -36.81
C PRO A 84 -1.45 -11.58 -37.30
N PRO A 85 -0.59 -12.09 -38.20
CA PRO A 85 0.46 -11.28 -38.82
C PRO A 85 -0.10 -10.01 -39.46
N GLY A 86 0.51 -8.86 -39.16
CA GLY A 86 0.03 -7.56 -39.61
C GLY A 86 -1.08 -6.94 -38.76
N ALA A 87 -1.55 -7.61 -37.69
CA ALA A 87 -2.47 -7.01 -36.73
C ALA A 87 -1.81 -5.83 -36.02
N GLU A 88 -2.53 -4.72 -35.89
CA GLU A 88 -2.14 -3.64 -34.98
C GLU A 88 -2.64 -4.03 -33.59
N VAL A 89 -1.73 -4.17 -32.63
CA VAL A 89 -2.03 -4.50 -31.23
C VAL A 89 -1.68 -3.31 -30.36
N ARG A 90 -2.63 -2.89 -29.52
CA ARG A 90 -2.41 -1.96 -28.40
C ARG A 90 -2.68 -2.70 -27.09
N LEU A 91 -1.68 -2.75 -26.22
CA LEU A 91 -1.76 -3.33 -24.89
C LEU A 91 -1.42 -2.26 -23.86
N GLU A 92 -2.24 -2.16 -22.82
CA GLU A 92 -2.02 -1.19 -21.75
C GLU A 92 -2.42 -1.80 -20.40
N LEU A 93 -1.50 -1.75 -19.43
CA LEU A 93 -1.81 -2.00 -18.02
C LEU A 93 -2.71 -0.85 -17.56
N VAL A 94 -3.93 -1.15 -17.14
CA VAL A 94 -4.93 -0.15 -16.70
C VAL A 94 -4.95 0.01 -15.17
N ARG A 95 -4.66 -1.05 -14.41
CA ARG A 95 -4.50 -1.02 -12.96
C ARG A 95 -3.26 -1.81 -12.55
N HIS A 96 -2.42 -1.24 -11.70
CA HIS A 96 -1.25 -1.95 -11.17
C HIS A 96 -1.68 -3.06 -10.22
N GLY A 97 -1.04 -4.22 -10.35
CA GLY A 97 -1.20 -5.35 -9.42
C GLY A 97 -0.34 -5.23 -8.16
N PHE A 98 0.68 -4.36 -8.18
CA PHE A 98 1.41 -3.99 -6.97
C PHE A 98 0.54 -3.01 -6.15
N PRO A 99 0.17 -3.32 -4.89
CA PRO A 99 -0.76 -2.48 -4.14
C PRO A 99 -0.18 -1.10 -3.79
N ILE A 100 -0.91 -0.06 -4.21
CA ILE A 100 -0.63 1.34 -3.87
C ILE A 100 -1.82 1.90 -3.10
N GLY A 101 -1.59 2.46 -1.93
CA GLY A 101 -2.66 2.92 -1.02
C GLY A 101 -2.72 4.43 -0.83
N VAL A 102 -3.85 4.91 -0.32
CA VAL A 102 -4.02 6.30 0.10
C VAL A 102 -4.83 6.41 1.41
N ALA A 103 -4.42 7.25 2.35
CA ALA A 103 -5.24 7.55 3.53
C ALA A 103 -6.38 8.51 3.19
N ILE A 104 -7.53 8.31 3.82
CA ILE A 104 -8.69 9.17 3.66
C ILE A 104 -9.34 9.48 5.01
N GLU A 105 -9.84 10.71 5.12
CA GLU A 105 -10.69 11.15 6.22
C GLU A 105 -11.90 11.91 5.66
N LEU A 106 -13.03 11.22 5.45
CA LEU A 106 -14.18 11.76 4.69
C LEU A 106 -14.74 13.06 5.29
N ARG A 107 -14.64 13.23 6.61
CA ARG A 107 -15.13 14.44 7.30
C ARG A 107 -14.35 15.73 6.98
N ARG A 108 -13.19 15.64 6.33
CA ARG A 108 -12.39 16.83 5.95
C ARG A 108 -12.86 17.51 4.68
N PHE A 109 -13.61 16.81 3.83
CA PHE A 109 -14.13 17.36 2.58
C PHE A 109 -15.23 18.39 2.86
N GLN A 110 -15.13 19.55 2.20
CA GLN A 110 -16.07 20.67 2.38
C GLN A 110 -17.18 20.68 1.32
N SER A 111 -17.02 19.94 0.23
CA SER A 111 -18.00 19.86 -0.86
C SER A 111 -18.04 18.47 -1.50
N GLU A 112 -19.19 18.11 -2.06
CA GLU A 112 -19.35 16.88 -2.85
C GLU A 112 -18.50 16.91 -4.12
N GLU A 113 -18.26 18.09 -4.70
CA GLU A 113 -17.42 18.27 -5.88
C GLU A 113 -15.95 17.90 -5.58
N ASP A 114 -15.42 18.34 -4.43
CA ASP A 114 -14.07 17.99 -4.00
C ASP A 114 -13.92 16.51 -3.72
N LEU A 115 -14.90 15.92 -3.04
CA LEU A 115 -14.92 14.48 -2.77
C LEU A 115 -15.00 13.68 -4.07
N GLN A 116 -15.86 14.07 -5.00
CA GLN A 116 -15.97 13.41 -6.32
C GLN A 116 -14.64 13.45 -7.08
N TRP A 117 -14.02 14.64 -7.19
CA TRP A 117 -12.72 14.79 -7.85
C TRP A 117 -11.64 13.91 -7.20
N TYR A 118 -11.56 13.93 -5.86
CA TYR A 118 -10.61 13.10 -5.12
C TYR A 118 -10.89 11.61 -5.37
N SER A 119 -12.15 11.20 -5.38
CA SER A 119 -12.52 9.79 -5.50
C SER A 119 -12.23 9.23 -6.89
N GLU A 120 -12.47 10.01 -7.95
CA GLU A 120 -12.08 9.64 -9.32
C GLU A 120 -10.58 9.46 -9.46
N LEU A 121 -9.81 10.33 -8.80
CA LEU A 121 -8.36 10.28 -8.77
C LEU A 121 -7.85 9.08 -7.96
N ALA A 122 -8.46 8.85 -6.79
CA ALA A 122 -8.13 7.74 -5.90
C ALA A 122 -8.38 6.39 -6.59
N SER A 123 -9.57 6.21 -7.17
CA SER A 123 -9.95 4.99 -7.89
C SER A 123 -9.06 4.71 -9.12
N ARG A 124 -8.53 5.77 -9.76
CA ARG A 124 -7.65 5.63 -10.93
C ARG A 124 -6.26 5.10 -10.59
N TYR A 125 -5.70 5.49 -9.44
CA TYR A 125 -4.29 5.27 -9.15
C TYR A 125 -4.00 4.36 -7.97
N PHE A 126 -4.99 4.12 -7.10
CA PHE A 126 -4.80 3.38 -5.85
C PHE A 126 -5.61 2.09 -5.84
N ASN A 127 -5.10 1.11 -5.09
CA ASN A 127 -5.72 -0.20 -4.91
C ASN A 127 -6.56 -0.27 -3.63
N PHE A 128 -6.13 0.47 -2.61
CA PHE A 128 -6.74 0.45 -1.28
C PHE A 128 -6.71 1.83 -0.65
N ALA A 129 -7.56 2.02 0.36
CA ALA A 129 -7.55 3.19 1.21
C ALA A 129 -7.32 2.81 2.68
N VAL A 130 -6.73 3.73 3.45
CA VAL A 130 -6.51 3.56 4.88
C VAL A 130 -7.45 4.49 5.65
N LEU A 131 -8.09 3.96 6.70
CA LEU A 131 -8.85 4.76 7.65
C LEU A 131 -7.89 5.64 8.46
N GLU A 132 -7.79 6.94 8.14
CA GLU A 132 -6.80 7.82 8.77
C GLU A 132 -7.06 7.98 10.28
N SER A 133 -8.33 8.10 10.66
CA SER A 133 -8.75 8.31 12.06
C SER A 133 -9.91 7.44 12.49
N GLU A 134 -10.73 6.98 11.55
CA GLU A 134 -12.09 6.50 11.76
C GLU A 134 -12.18 5.19 12.53
N ALA A 135 -11.12 4.38 12.51
CA ALA A 135 -11.07 3.10 13.25
C ALA A 135 -10.37 3.20 14.61
N LYS A 136 -9.71 4.32 14.94
CA LYS A 136 -8.98 4.47 16.21
C LYS A 136 -9.95 4.42 17.40
N TRP A 137 -9.54 3.80 18.52
CA TRP A 137 -10.40 3.66 19.70
C TRP A 137 -10.97 4.99 20.18
N LYS A 138 -10.18 6.07 20.14
CA LYS A 138 -10.66 7.43 20.45
C LYS A 138 -11.97 7.80 19.73
N VAL A 139 -12.11 7.39 18.47
CA VAL A 139 -13.28 7.67 17.63
C VAL A 139 -14.37 6.61 17.84
N THR A 140 -14.00 5.33 17.87
CA THR A 140 -14.97 4.23 17.91
C THR A 140 -15.52 3.91 19.30
N GLY A 141 -14.89 4.42 20.36
CA GLY A 141 -15.33 4.29 21.75
C GLY A 141 -15.29 5.62 22.50
N PRO A 142 -16.10 6.63 22.09
CA PRO A 142 -15.99 7.99 22.61
C PRO A 142 -16.43 8.11 24.08
N GLU A 143 -17.23 7.18 24.58
CA GLU A 143 -17.77 7.14 25.95
C GLU A 143 -17.77 5.70 26.51
N PRO A 144 -17.77 5.52 27.84
CA PRO A 144 -17.85 4.19 28.46
C PRO A 144 -19.08 3.41 27.98
N GLY A 145 -18.87 2.19 27.45
CA GLY A 145 -19.94 1.30 26.99
C GLY A 145 -20.62 1.72 25.68
N VAL A 146 -20.10 2.73 24.98
CA VAL A 146 -20.63 3.19 23.68
C VAL A 146 -19.66 2.78 22.56
N ARG A 147 -20.21 2.22 21.49
CA ARG A 147 -19.52 2.00 20.21
C ARG A 147 -20.09 2.91 19.14
N ASP A 148 -19.22 3.64 18.45
CA ASP A 148 -19.61 4.58 17.39
C ASP A 148 -18.82 4.32 16.10
N TYR A 149 -19.48 3.74 15.11
CA TYR A 149 -18.89 3.48 13.79
C TYR A 149 -19.47 4.39 12.71
N SER A 150 -20.16 5.48 13.10
CA SER A 150 -20.80 6.41 12.16
C SER A 150 -19.82 7.12 11.24
N GLN A 151 -18.53 7.15 11.60
CA GLN A 151 -17.45 7.69 10.76
C GLN A 151 -16.76 6.58 9.95
N THR A 152 -16.68 5.37 10.49
CA THR A 152 -16.04 4.23 9.83
C THR A 152 -16.90 3.69 8.68
N ASP A 153 -18.18 3.40 8.93
CA ASP A 153 -19.08 2.77 7.96
C ASP A 153 -19.13 3.53 6.61
N PRO A 154 -19.24 4.88 6.58
CA PRO A 154 -19.23 5.62 5.31
C PRO A 154 -17.94 5.47 4.49
N VAL A 155 -16.78 5.28 5.13
CA VAL A 155 -15.52 5.07 4.40
C VAL A 155 -15.50 3.69 3.76
N LEU A 156 -16.06 2.67 4.42
CA LEU A 156 -16.19 1.34 3.82
C LEU A 156 -17.15 1.37 2.62
N ASP A 157 -18.29 2.05 2.75
CA ASP A 157 -19.24 2.22 1.66
C ASP A 157 -18.61 3.01 0.49
N TRP A 158 -17.81 4.02 0.79
CA TRP A 158 -17.02 4.76 -0.20
C TRP A 158 -15.98 3.87 -0.90
N GLY A 159 -15.24 3.04 -0.15
CA GLY A 159 -14.29 2.09 -0.72
C GLY A 159 -14.95 1.08 -1.66
N GLU A 160 -16.09 0.52 -1.26
CA GLU A 160 -16.90 -0.38 -2.10
C GLU A 160 -17.42 0.31 -3.36
N GLN A 161 -17.85 1.57 -3.27
CA GLN A 161 -18.32 2.36 -4.41
C GLN A 161 -17.20 2.62 -5.43
N TRP A 162 -15.98 2.89 -4.95
CA TRP A 162 -14.85 3.32 -5.76
C TRP A 162 -13.84 2.21 -6.07
N ASP A 163 -14.17 0.97 -5.70
CA ASP A 163 -13.38 -0.23 -5.95
C ASP A 163 -11.99 -0.16 -5.30
N LEU A 164 -11.98 0.26 -4.03
CA LEU A 164 -10.80 0.38 -3.16
C LEU A 164 -11.00 -0.52 -1.94
N ASP A 165 -10.06 -1.44 -1.72
CA ASP A 165 -10.03 -2.22 -0.47
C ASP A 165 -9.78 -1.27 0.72
N ILE A 166 -10.24 -1.63 1.92
CA ILE A 166 -10.04 -0.80 3.12
C ILE A 166 -9.04 -1.47 4.06
N LYS A 167 -8.01 -0.72 4.45
CA LYS A 167 -7.09 -1.08 5.52
C LYS A 167 -7.51 -0.39 6.83
N GLY A 168 -7.66 -1.21 7.87
CA GLY A 168 -7.97 -0.77 9.23
C GLY A 168 -6.73 -0.25 9.95
N HIS A 169 -6.84 0.97 10.48
CA HIS A 169 -5.78 1.61 11.25
C HIS A 169 -6.43 2.40 12.41
N VAL A 170 -6.25 2.01 13.66
CA VAL A 170 -5.47 0.91 14.24
C VAL A 170 -6.20 0.41 15.50
N LEU A 171 -6.05 -0.86 15.86
CA LEU A 171 -6.69 -1.47 17.02
C LEU A 171 -6.03 -1.06 18.35
N VAL A 172 -4.69 -1.06 18.43
CA VAL A 172 -3.94 -0.71 19.65
C VAL A 172 -2.90 0.37 19.35
N TRP A 173 -3.12 1.57 19.88
CA TRP A 173 -2.13 2.65 19.82
C TRP A 173 -2.04 3.38 21.16
N GLY A 174 -0.90 3.21 21.84
CA GLY A 174 -0.67 3.70 23.19
C GLY A 174 -0.18 5.15 23.27
N ASN A 175 -0.46 6.00 22.28
CA ASN A 175 0.01 7.39 22.32
C ASN A 175 -0.84 8.24 23.29
N GLY A 176 -0.29 8.50 24.47
CA GLY A 176 -0.93 9.24 25.57
C GLY A 176 -0.31 10.61 25.86
N PRO A 177 -0.96 11.44 26.70
CA PRO A 177 -0.44 12.74 27.10
C PRO A 177 1.00 12.67 27.67
N PRO A 178 1.82 13.71 27.49
CA PRO A 178 1.45 15.06 27.02
C PRO A 178 1.51 15.27 25.50
N LEU A 179 1.97 14.29 24.71
CA LEU A 179 2.34 14.53 23.31
C LEU A 179 1.21 14.25 22.30
N SER A 180 0.36 13.26 22.56
CA SER A 180 -0.79 12.93 21.72
C SER A 180 -1.84 12.21 22.55
N SER A 181 -3.09 12.21 22.08
CA SER A 181 -4.16 11.37 22.64
C SER A 181 -4.98 10.76 21.51
N SER A 182 -4.35 10.49 20.37
CA SER A 182 -5.06 10.16 19.13
C SER A 182 -5.56 8.70 19.10
N GLY A 183 -4.90 7.80 19.82
CA GLY A 183 -5.26 6.40 19.92
C GLY A 183 -6.24 6.07 21.05
N ILE A 184 -6.27 6.87 22.13
CA ILE A 184 -6.97 6.52 23.37
C ILE A 184 -8.12 7.50 23.66
N PRO A 185 -9.34 7.03 23.99
CA PRO A 185 -10.43 7.91 24.41
C PRO A 185 -10.08 8.72 25.67
N PRO A 186 -10.48 10.00 25.77
CA PRO A 186 -10.24 10.81 26.98
C PRO A 186 -10.75 10.17 28.27
N TRP A 187 -11.92 9.52 28.25
CA TRP A 187 -12.48 8.87 29.44
C TRP A 187 -11.63 7.70 29.94
N VAL A 188 -10.93 6.98 29.04
CA VAL A 188 -10.01 5.90 29.42
C VAL A 188 -8.79 6.50 30.11
N LEU A 189 -8.24 7.60 29.58
CA LEU A 189 -7.12 8.32 30.20
C LEU A 189 -7.50 8.85 31.58
N ASP A 190 -8.70 9.42 31.73
CA ASP A 190 -9.21 9.94 33.00
C ASP A 190 -9.50 8.82 34.02
N ARG A 191 -9.91 7.62 33.55
CA ARG A 191 -10.17 6.45 34.39
C ARG A 191 -8.89 5.77 34.89
N PHE A 192 -7.82 5.82 34.10
CA PHE A 192 -6.52 5.17 34.38
C PHE A 192 -5.34 6.17 34.30
N PRO A 193 -5.35 7.24 35.11
CA PRO A 193 -4.39 8.34 34.99
C PRO A 193 -2.96 7.91 35.36
N ASP A 194 -2.80 6.96 36.28
CA ASP A 194 -1.51 6.44 36.75
C ASP A 194 -1.18 5.08 36.10
N SER A 195 0.10 4.76 35.95
CA SER A 195 0.54 3.44 35.47
C SER A 195 0.51 2.36 36.56
N ASN A 196 0.61 2.74 37.84
CA ASN A 196 0.54 1.83 38.97
C ASN A 196 -0.92 1.52 39.33
N LEU A 197 -1.55 0.66 38.52
CA LEU A 197 -2.94 0.24 38.69
C LEU A 197 -3.10 -0.81 39.79
N SER A 198 -4.28 -0.84 40.43
CA SER A 198 -4.67 -2.00 41.24
C SER A 198 -4.95 -3.20 40.32
N GLU A 199 -4.89 -4.43 40.84
CA GLU A 199 -5.22 -5.63 40.04
C GLU A 199 -6.62 -5.53 39.39
N ALA A 200 -7.59 -4.94 40.10
CA ALA A 200 -8.93 -4.72 39.58
C ALA A 200 -8.98 -3.69 38.45
N ASP A 201 -8.24 -2.59 38.58
CA ASP A 201 -8.15 -1.57 37.53
C ASP A 201 -7.38 -2.09 36.30
N GLN A 202 -6.35 -2.91 36.53
CA GLN A 202 -5.58 -3.54 35.46
C GLN A 202 -6.47 -4.51 34.67
N GLN A 203 -7.26 -5.35 35.35
CA GLN A 203 -8.23 -6.23 34.70
C GLN A 203 -9.31 -5.45 33.96
N GLU A 204 -9.84 -4.36 34.54
CA GLU A 204 -10.84 -3.53 33.87
C GLU A 204 -10.29 -2.92 32.57
N LEU A 205 -9.07 -2.38 32.60
CA LEU A 205 -8.44 -1.82 31.40
C LEU A 205 -8.15 -2.89 30.34
N HIS A 206 -7.69 -4.06 30.78
CA HIS A 206 -7.46 -5.23 29.94
C HIS A 206 -8.75 -5.63 29.21
N ASP A 207 -9.84 -5.86 29.96
CA ASP A 207 -11.14 -6.23 29.42
C ASP A 207 -11.66 -5.17 28.43
N LEU A 208 -11.49 -3.88 28.74
CA LEU A 208 -11.92 -2.79 27.85
C LEU A 208 -11.17 -2.81 26.52
N LEU A 209 -9.86 -3.06 26.54
CA LEU A 209 -9.05 -3.17 25.34
C LEU A 209 -9.40 -4.44 24.54
N GLU A 210 -9.57 -5.58 25.22
CA GLU A 210 -10.00 -6.83 24.58
C GLU A 210 -11.32 -6.62 23.82
N HIS A 211 -12.35 -6.09 24.49
CA HIS A 211 -13.61 -5.80 23.83
C HIS A 211 -13.43 -4.82 22.67
N HIS A 212 -12.55 -3.81 22.77
CA HIS A 212 -12.31 -2.88 21.67
C HIS A 212 -11.75 -3.57 20.44
N VAL A 213 -10.72 -4.40 20.62
CA VAL A 213 -10.10 -5.15 19.54
C VAL A 213 -11.13 -6.10 18.91
N ARG A 214 -11.81 -6.90 19.73
CA ARG A 214 -12.76 -7.91 19.25
C ARG A 214 -13.96 -7.29 18.54
N ASP A 215 -14.62 -6.29 19.16
CA ASP A 215 -15.78 -5.64 18.56
C ASP A 215 -15.45 -5.00 17.21
N SER A 216 -14.25 -4.41 17.09
CA SER A 216 -13.83 -3.75 15.86
C SER A 216 -13.55 -4.74 14.74
N VAL A 217 -12.81 -5.83 15.01
CA VAL A 217 -12.49 -6.84 14.01
C VAL A 217 -13.74 -7.62 13.61
N SER A 218 -14.51 -8.12 14.59
CA SER A 218 -15.75 -8.89 14.36
C SER A 218 -16.80 -8.12 13.56
N ARG A 219 -16.96 -6.82 13.83
CA ARG A 219 -17.91 -5.98 13.08
C ARG A 219 -17.56 -5.88 11.60
N PHE A 220 -16.27 -5.79 11.27
CA PHE A 220 -15.79 -5.51 9.93
C PHE A 220 -15.18 -6.73 9.24
N GLU A 221 -15.41 -7.93 9.78
CA GLU A 221 -14.99 -9.22 9.22
C GLU A 221 -15.34 -9.29 7.73
N GLY A 222 -14.34 -9.58 6.91
CA GLY A 222 -14.49 -9.69 5.46
C GLY A 222 -14.71 -8.36 4.69
N ARG A 223 -14.84 -7.21 5.37
CA ARG A 223 -14.83 -5.88 4.74
C ARG A 223 -13.51 -5.13 4.93
N ILE A 224 -12.79 -5.41 6.02
CA ILE A 224 -11.44 -4.88 6.27
C ILE A 224 -10.43 -6.04 6.25
N PRO A 225 -9.82 -6.35 5.09
CA PRO A 225 -8.91 -7.49 4.95
C PRO A 225 -7.53 -7.30 5.58
N ILE A 226 -7.15 -6.08 5.98
CA ILE A 226 -5.85 -5.78 6.58
C ILE A 226 -6.05 -4.89 7.80
N TRP A 227 -5.46 -5.27 8.93
CA TRP A 227 -5.48 -4.49 10.17
C TRP A 227 -4.06 -4.18 10.65
N ASP A 228 -3.78 -2.90 10.89
CA ASP A 228 -2.74 -2.54 11.85
C ASP A 228 -3.27 -2.89 13.25
N VAL A 229 -2.76 -3.99 13.81
CA VAL A 229 -3.18 -4.46 15.14
C VAL A 229 -2.53 -3.58 16.19
N THR A 230 -1.22 -3.36 16.07
CA THR A 230 -0.47 -2.48 16.96
C THR A 230 0.14 -1.34 16.16
N ASN A 231 0.23 -0.16 16.77
CA ASN A 231 0.95 0.98 16.23
C ASN A 231 1.96 1.51 17.25
N GLU A 232 3.20 1.71 16.82
CA GLU A 232 4.26 2.42 17.56
C GLU A 232 4.64 1.80 18.92
N THR A 233 4.40 0.51 19.10
CA THR A 233 4.65 -0.20 20.36
C THR A 233 6.11 -0.28 20.79
N LEU A 234 7.05 -0.05 19.88
CA LEU A 234 8.47 0.06 20.21
C LEU A 234 8.90 1.50 20.55
N GLN A 235 7.99 2.46 20.39
CA GLN A 235 8.33 3.87 20.50
C GLN A 235 8.13 4.37 21.93
N PRO A 236 9.05 5.19 22.45
CA PRO A 236 8.96 5.67 23.83
C PRO A 236 7.70 6.50 24.10
N LEU A 237 7.07 7.04 23.05
CA LEU A 237 5.90 7.91 23.14
C LEU A 237 4.55 7.18 23.07
N ALA A 238 4.55 5.87 22.84
CA ALA A 238 3.34 5.08 22.66
C ALA A 238 3.24 3.87 23.64
N GLN A 239 3.88 3.99 24.81
CA GLN A 239 3.95 2.93 25.82
C GLN A 239 2.74 2.85 26.76
N TRP A 240 1.70 3.69 26.60
CA TRP A 240 0.66 3.85 27.64
C TRP A 240 -0.03 2.54 28.07
N PHE A 241 -0.33 1.65 27.12
CA PHE A 241 -0.90 0.33 27.41
C PHE A 241 0.13 -0.63 28.00
N ILE A 242 1.36 -0.66 27.46
CA ILE A 242 2.44 -1.54 27.93
C ILE A 242 2.83 -1.20 29.37
N ASP A 243 2.88 0.08 29.74
CA ASP A 243 3.19 0.54 31.09
C ASP A 243 2.14 0.12 32.13
N ARG A 244 0.90 -0.14 31.71
CA ARG A 244 -0.25 -0.49 32.58
C ARG A 244 -0.58 -1.98 32.57
N LEU A 245 -0.48 -2.62 31.43
CA LEU A 245 -0.91 -4.01 31.20
C LEU A 245 0.28 -4.97 31.00
N GLY A 246 1.50 -4.43 30.83
CA GLY A 246 2.69 -5.19 30.50
C GLY A 246 2.84 -5.45 28.99
N PRO A 247 4.01 -5.91 28.54
CA PRO A 247 4.31 -6.09 27.11
C PRO A 247 3.48 -7.18 26.43
N GLY A 248 2.96 -8.15 27.21
CA GLY A 248 2.12 -9.25 26.72
C GLY A 248 0.84 -8.78 26.03
N ILE A 249 0.34 -7.58 26.36
CA ILE A 249 -0.88 -7.04 25.75
C ILE A 249 -0.79 -6.90 24.23
N THR A 250 0.42 -6.66 23.72
CA THR A 250 0.64 -6.56 22.27
C THR A 250 0.47 -7.92 21.60
N ILE A 251 0.81 -9.02 22.26
CA ILE A 251 0.62 -10.38 21.74
C ILE A 251 -0.86 -10.75 21.79
N GLU A 252 -1.50 -10.52 22.93
CA GLU A 252 -2.93 -10.82 23.13
C GLU A 252 -3.81 -10.09 22.11
N ALA A 253 -3.48 -8.85 21.73
CA ALA A 253 -4.20 -8.11 20.71
C ALA A 253 -4.17 -8.80 19.33
N PHE A 254 -3.07 -9.43 18.95
CA PHE A 254 -2.99 -10.23 17.72
C PHE A 254 -3.83 -11.49 17.83
N ASP A 255 -3.80 -12.17 18.99
CA ASP A 255 -4.61 -13.37 19.22
C ASP A 255 -6.11 -13.04 19.14
N TRP A 256 -6.56 -11.96 19.79
CA TRP A 256 -7.94 -11.49 19.71
C TRP A 256 -8.36 -11.15 18.28
N ALA A 257 -7.53 -10.43 17.53
CA ALA A 257 -7.84 -10.09 16.14
C ALA A 257 -7.92 -11.34 15.24
N GLN A 258 -6.98 -12.28 15.40
CA GLN A 258 -6.95 -13.53 14.64
C GLN A 258 -8.13 -14.45 14.96
N GLU A 259 -8.63 -14.43 16.19
CA GLU A 259 -9.81 -15.19 16.60
C GLU A 259 -11.11 -14.67 15.97
N GLU A 260 -11.24 -13.35 15.80
CA GLU A 260 -12.44 -12.73 15.22
C GLU A 260 -12.46 -12.76 13.69
N ASP A 261 -11.33 -12.49 13.02
CA ASP A 261 -11.21 -12.63 11.56
C ASP A 261 -9.93 -13.40 11.20
N PRO A 262 -10.02 -14.74 11.04
CA PRO A 262 -8.86 -15.54 10.71
C PRO A 262 -8.27 -15.30 9.32
N ALA A 263 -9.00 -14.62 8.44
CA ALA A 263 -8.58 -14.31 7.07
C ALA A 263 -7.88 -12.95 6.95
N ALA A 264 -8.00 -12.08 7.96
CA ALA A 264 -7.37 -10.77 7.97
C ALA A 264 -5.84 -10.87 8.00
N THR A 265 -5.17 -9.99 7.25
CA THR A 265 -3.74 -9.78 7.35
C THR A 265 -3.45 -8.86 8.55
N LEU A 266 -2.82 -9.41 9.58
CA LEU A 266 -2.51 -8.69 10.81
C LEU A 266 -1.10 -8.08 10.76
N VAL A 267 -1.01 -6.78 11.04
CA VAL A 267 0.19 -5.97 10.82
C VAL A 267 0.66 -5.33 12.13
N MET A 268 1.97 -5.42 12.41
CA MET A 268 2.64 -4.59 13.40
C MET A 268 3.14 -3.32 12.71
N ASN A 269 2.54 -2.16 12.95
CA ASN A 269 2.92 -0.89 12.31
C ASN A 269 3.86 -0.08 13.21
N GLU A 270 5.03 0.29 12.71
CA GLU A 270 6.07 1.01 13.45
C GLU A 270 6.69 2.10 12.58
N TRP A 271 7.27 3.13 13.21
CA TRP A 271 8.27 3.96 12.55
C TRP A 271 9.66 3.57 13.02
N ILE A 272 10.67 3.92 12.22
CA ILE A 272 12.07 3.65 12.54
C ILE A 272 12.85 4.95 12.66
N GLN A 273 13.82 4.99 13.55
CA GLN A 273 14.66 6.17 13.77
C GLN A 273 15.38 6.63 12.48
N GLU A 274 15.60 5.72 11.53
CA GLU A 274 16.33 6.00 10.31
C GLU A 274 15.58 7.00 9.43
N ILE A 275 14.24 7.05 9.47
CA ILE A 275 13.41 7.97 8.68
C ILE A 275 12.80 9.12 9.50
N PHE A 276 12.82 8.99 10.83
CA PHE A 276 12.25 9.96 11.75
C PHE A 276 13.38 10.72 12.48
N THR A 277 13.64 11.95 12.06
CA THR A 277 14.80 12.70 12.57
C THR A 277 14.48 13.45 13.87
N GLY A 278 15.50 13.68 14.72
CA GLY A 278 15.40 14.60 15.86
C GLY A 278 14.83 14.07 17.18
N ILE A 279 14.17 12.89 17.20
CA ILE A 279 13.84 12.15 18.43
C ILE A 279 14.22 10.68 18.20
N GLY A 280 14.87 10.06 19.21
CA GLY A 280 15.20 8.64 19.14
C GLY A 280 13.93 7.77 19.16
N GLY A 281 13.99 6.65 18.45
CA GLY A 281 12.94 5.64 18.41
C GLY A 281 13.54 4.28 18.13
N ALA A 282 12.69 3.32 17.78
CA ALA A 282 13.16 1.98 17.45
C ALA A 282 14.09 2.00 16.23
N THR A 283 15.18 1.25 16.31
CA THR A 283 16.07 0.97 15.19
C THR A 283 15.47 -0.09 14.26
N ALA A 284 15.94 -0.15 13.01
CA ALA A 284 15.59 -1.25 12.11
C ALA A 284 15.91 -2.64 12.71
N ASP A 285 17.01 -2.76 13.47
CA ASP A 285 17.38 -3.98 14.18
C ASP A 285 16.37 -4.34 15.27
N GLU A 286 15.91 -3.38 16.08
CA GLU A 286 14.91 -3.61 17.13
C GLU A 286 13.55 -4.02 16.55
N VAL A 287 13.15 -3.43 15.42
CA VAL A 287 11.94 -3.86 14.70
C VAL A 287 12.08 -5.30 14.19
N ARG A 288 13.23 -5.64 13.57
CA ARG A 288 13.50 -7.02 13.12
C ARG A 288 13.45 -7.99 14.30
N ASP A 289 14.16 -7.68 15.38
CA ASP A 289 14.27 -8.57 16.55
C ASP A 289 12.90 -8.79 17.20
N ARG A 290 12.07 -7.73 17.27
CA ARG A 290 10.68 -7.86 17.75
C ARG A 290 9.84 -8.77 16.85
N LEU A 291 9.95 -8.64 15.53
CA LEU A 291 9.23 -9.52 14.60
C LEU A 291 9.67 -10.97 14.75
N LEU A 292 10.98 -11.23 14.91
CA LEU A 292 11.50 -12.57 15.14
C LEU A 292 10.95 -13.17 16.46
N GLU A 293 10.91 -12.38 17.53
CA GLU A 293 10.33 -12.78 18.82
C GLU A 293 8.84 -13.15 18.68
N LEU A 294 8.04 -12.29 18.04
CA LEU A 294 6.62 -12.53 17.81
C LEU A 294 6.39 -13.81 17.01
N ARG A 295 7.17 -14.03 15.95
CA ARG A 295 7.08 -15.24 15.13
C ARG A 295 7.50 -16.49 15.88
N GLU A 296 8.57 -16.43 16.68
CA GLU A 296 9.02 -17.55 17.51
C GLU A 296 7.96 -17.92 18.57
N ALA A 297 7.27 -16.91 19.11
CA ALA A 297 6.16 -17.09 20.04
C ALA A 297 4.85 -17.58 19.38
N GLY A 298 4.81 -17.71 18.04
CA GLY A 298 3.64 -18.19 17.31
C GLY A 298 2.55 -17.13 17.09
N VAL A 299 2.87 -15.84 17.32
CA VAL A 299 1.94 -14.73 17.11
C VAL A 299 1.63 -14.60 15.61
N PRO A 300 0.35 -14.42 15.21
CA PRO A 300 -0.07 -14.38 13.81
C PRO A 300 0.27 -13.04 13.11
N VAL A 301 1.48 -12.52 13.31
CA VAL A 301 1.97 -11.33 12.59
C VAL A 301 2.26 -11.71 11.12
N ALA A 302 1.42 -11.19 10.22
CA ALA A 302 1.46 -11.52 8.80
C ALA A 302 2.31 -10.53 7.98
N ALA A 303 2.48 -9.30 8.46
CA ALA A 303 3.33 -8.28 7.85
C ALA A 303 3.84 -7.26 8.88
N VAL A 304 4.86 -6.49 8.51
CA VAL A 304 5.30 -5.30 9.24
C VAL A 304 4.96 -4.05 8.46
N GLY A 305 4.35 -3.08 9.12
CA GLY A 305 4.17 -1.73 8.61
C GLY A 305 5.37 -0.87 9.01
N ILE A 306 6.02 -0.24 8.04
CA ILE A 306 7.03 0.80 8.27
C ILE A 306 6.45 2.13 7.80
N GLN A 307 6.12 3.00 8.75
CA GLN A 307 5.55 4.31 8.45
C GLN A 307 6.52 5.08 7.54
N GLY A 308 6.08 5.52 6.35
CA GLY A 308 6.92 6.23 5.38
C GLY A 308 7.13 7.71 5.70
N GLN A 309 7.24 8.06 6.99
CA GLN A 309 7.25 9.43 7.49
C GLN A 309 8.69 9.99 7.44
N PHE A 310 9.10 10.57 6.30
CA PHE A 310 10.40 11.23 6.15
C PHE A 310 10.33 12.67 6.68
N THR A 311 10.44 12.78 8.00
CA THR A 311 10.12 14.01 8.73
C THR A 311 10.80 14.07 10.09
N PRO A 312 11.03 15.26 10.66
CA PRO A 312 11.42 15.39 12.05
C PRO A 312 10.24 15.03 12.94
N ALA A 313 10.51 14.31 14.03
CA ALA A 313 9.47 13.90 14.97
C ALA A 313 8.64 15.05 15.51
N LEU A 314 9.28 16.20 15.77
CA LEU A 314 8.62 17.40 16.27
C LEU A 314 7.59 17.99 15.30
N ALA A 315 7.69 17.70 14.00
CA ALA A 315 6.69 18.14 13.01
C ALA A 315 5.32 17.49 13.25
N HIS A 316 5.25 16.40 14.01
CA HIS A 316 4.00 15.80 14.42
C HIS A 316 3.29 16.55 15.55
N LEU A 317 4.02 17.39 16.30
CA LEU A 317 3.47 18.20 17.39
C LEU A 317 2.91 19.55 16.93
N GLY A 318 3.18 19.95 15.69
CA GLY A 318 2.69 21.19 15.09
C GLY A 318 3.73 21.88 14.21
N PRO A 319 3.36 23.02 13.60
CA PRO A 319 4.24 23.76 12.69
C PRO A 319 5.49 24.32 13.40
N GLY A 320 6.55 24.57 12.62
CA GLY A 320 7.77 25.22 13.10
C GLY A 320 8.92 24.27 13.49
N ALA A 321 8.78 22.97 13.26
CA ALA A 321 9.89 22.03 13.32
C ALA A 321 10.97 22.36 12.27
N ASP A 322 12.24 22.12 12.61
CA ASP A 322 13.35 22.26 11.67
C ASP A 322 13.30 21.12 10.65
N VAL A 323 12.90 21.45 9.43
CA VAL A 323 12.79 20.54 8.28
C VAL A 323 14.00 20.61 7.35
N SER A 324 15.14 21.14 7.80
CA SER A 324 16.33 21.30 6.94
C SER A 324 17.07 20.00 6.65
N ASN A 325 16.99 19.02 7.56
CA ASN A 325 17.69 17.74 7.45
C ASN A 325 16.74 16.63 7.03
N ARG A 326 17.24 15.74 6.17
CA ARG A 326 16.54 14.54 5.73
C ARG A 326 17.40 13.31 5.93
N THR A 327 16.74 12.16 5.99
CA THR A 327 17.40 10.85 5.93
C THR A 327 18.06 10.63 4.56
N PRO A 328 19.32 10.15 4.52
CA PRO A 328 19.92 9.62 3.30
C PRO A 328 19.29 8.28 2.89
N LEU A 329 18.94 8.12 1.62
CA LEU A 329 18.25 6.92 1.12
C LEU A 329 19.11 5.65 1.16
N ASP A 330 20.44 5.75 1.16
CA ASP A 330 21.32 4.59 1.35
C ASP A 330 21.25 4.02 2.77
N ALA A 331 21.07 4.88 3.78
CA ALA A 331 20.83 4.44 5.15
C ALA A 331 19.47 3.75 5.27
N TYR A 332 18.45 4.33 4.64
CA TYR A 332 17.12 3.73 4.62
C TYR A 332 17.07 2.41 3.83
N ALA A 333 17.82 2.28 2.73
CA ALA A 333 17.94 1.02 2.00
C ALA A 333 18.47 -0.11 2.90
N ARG A 334 19.52 0.16 3.70
CA ARG A 334 20.05 -0.81 4.66
C ARG A 334 19.02 -1.18 5.73
N ALA A 335 18.23 -0.21 6.21
CA ALA A 335 17.17 -0.47 7.17
C ALA A 335 16.08 -1.40 6.60
N LEU A 336 15.70 -1.22 5.33
CA LEU A 336 14.76 -2.12 4.66
C LEU A 336 15.32 -3.54 4.56
N ASP A 337 16.59 -3.69 4.20
CA ASP A 337 17.27 -4.99 4.14
C ASP A 337 17.27 -5.67 5.53
N THR A 338 17.62 -4.93 6.59
CA THR A 338 17.61 -5.43 7.98
C THR A 338 16.23 -5.92 8.41
N ILE A 339 15.17 -5.14 8.16
CA ILE A 339 13.81 -5.52 8.57
C ILE A 339 13.32 -6.75 7.80
N ALA A 340 13.71 -6.87 6.53
CA ALA A 340 13.33 -8.01 5.69
C ALA A 340 13.92 -9.35 6.17
N GLU A 341 15.00 -9.33 6.96
CA GLU A 341 15.56 -10.53 7.61
C GLU A 341 14.54 -11.22 8.53
N ALA A 342 13.53 -10.49 9.03
CA ALA A 342 12.44 -11.06 9.83
C ALA A 342 11.53 -12.02 9.03
N GLY A 343 11.60 -11.98 7.69
CA GLY A 343 10.91 -12.94 6.82
C GLY A 343 9.39 -12.72 6.70
N VAL A 344 8.90 -11.52 7.02
CA VAL A 344 7.51 -11.10 6.76
C VAL A 344 7.49 -9.95 5.73
N PRO A 345 6.44 -9.83 4.91
CA PRO A 345 6.26 -8.70 4.01
C PRO A 345 6.34 -7.34 4.72
N ILE A 346 6.99 -6.38 4.08
CA ILE A 346 7.05 -4.98 4.49
C ILE A 346 5.96 -4.20 3.75
N HIS A 347 5.10 -3.53 4.51
CA HIS A 347 4.15 -2.55 4.06
C HIS A 347 4.70 -1.16 4.36
N VAL A 348 4.91 -0.30 3.36
CA VAL A 348 5.24 1.10 3.62
C VAL A 348 3.91 1.85 3.83
N THR A 349 3.58 2.23 5.05
CA THR A 349 2.17 2.46 5.40
C THR A 349 1.71 3.90 5.32
N GLU A 350 2.58 4.85 5.64
CA GLU A 350 2.21 6.25 5.89
C GLU A 350 3.17 7.23 5.21
N ILE A 351 3.26 7.19 3.88
CA ILE A 351 4.19 8.05 3.16
C ILE A 351 3.80 9.51 3.32
N ASN A 352 4.69 10.26 3.95
CA ASN A 352 4.80 11.70 3.81
C ASN A 352 6.27 12.11 3.76
N VAL A 353 6.59 13.08 2.92
CA VAL A 353 7.95 13.63 2.82
C VAL A 353 7.89 15.11 3.17
N PHE A 354 8.32 15.45 4.39
CA PHE A 354 8.30 16.83 4.88
C PHE A 354 9.63 17.53 4.58
N THR A 355 10.71 16.76 4.43
CA THR A 355 12.08 17.27 4.41
C THR A 355 12.84 16.92 3.12
N PRO A 356 13.69 17.83 2.60
CA PRO A 356 13.89 19.19 3.09
C PRO A 356 12.78 20.13 2.59
N GLU A 357 12.79 21.41 2.96
CA GLU A 357 11.77 22.38 2.50
C GLU A 357 11.68 22.50 0.97
N ASP A 358 12.79 22.27 0.27
CA ASP A 358 12.83 22.32 -1.19
C ASP A 358 12.01 21.18 -1.84
N GLN A 359 10.94 21.57 -2.52
CA GLN A 359 9.99 20.66 -3.19
C GLN A 359 10.64 19.79 -4.27
N GLN A 360 11.70 20.25 -4.95
CA GLN A 360 12.40 19.44 -5.96
C GLN A 360 13.27 18.38 -5.31
N VAL A 361 13.92 18.70 -4.18
CA VAL A 361 14.66 17.71 -3.40
C VAL A 361 13.71 16.68 -2.79
N ARG A 362 12.53 17.11 -2.31
CA ARG A 362 11.47 16.17 -1.85
C ARG A 362 11.00 15.25 -2.96
N ALA A 363 10.77 15.77 -4.16
CA ALA A 363 10.40 14.98 -5.33
C ALA A 363 11.48 13.94 -5.68
N ALA A 364 12.76 14.35 -5.70
CA ALA A 364 13.88 13.43 -5.92
C ALA A 364 14.00 12.37 -4.82
N HIS A 365 13.81 12.77 -3.55
CA HIS A 365 13.86 11.87 -2.40
C HIS A 365 12.71 10.84 -2.43
N LEU A 366 11.47 11.29 -2.62
CA LEU A 366 10.30 10.42 -2.73
C LEU A 366 10.46 9.42 -3.88
N ALA A 367 10.90 9.89 -5.07
CA ALA A 367 11.10 9.00 -6.19
C ALA A 367 12.23 7.99 -5.96
N GLY A 368 13.29 8.39 -5.27
CA GLY A 368 14.34 7.49 -4.83
C GLY A 368 13.81 6.42 -3.88
N ALA A 369 13.08 6.82 -2.83
CA ALA A 369 12.46 5.90 -1.88
C ALA A 369 11.48 4.93 -2.56
N MET A 370 10.63 5.43 -3.44
CA MET A 370 9.70 4.62 -4.24
C MET A 370 10.41 3.58 -5.11
N ARG A 371 11.56 3.91 -5.69
CA ARG A 371 12.37 2.95 -6.45
C ARG A 371 13.04 1.92 -5.55
N LEU A 372 13.47 2.29 -4.36
CA LEU A 372 13.92 1.32 -3.34
C LEU A 372 12.80 0.33 -3.01
N TRP A 373 11.60 0.81 -2.70
CA TRP A 373 10.43 -0.03 -2.42
C TRP A 373 10.06 -0.94 -3.58
N TRP A 374 9.98 -0.38 -4.79
CA TRP A 374 9.67 -1.12 -6.01
C TRP A 374 10.74 -2.19 -6.31
N GLY A 375 12.01 -1.90 -6.05
CA GLY A 375 13.14 -2.81 -6.28
C GLY A 375 13.52 -3.72 -5.12
N HIS A 376 12.77 -3.70 -4.00
CA HIS A 376 13.10 -4.48 -2.81
C HIS A 376 12.18 -5.72 -2.69
N PRO A 377 12.74 -6.95 -2.59
CA PRO A 377 11.95 -8.19 -2.61
C PRO A 377 11.03 -8.36 -1.40
N GLY A 378 11.39 -7.78 -0.25
CA GLY A 378 10.57 -7.80 0.95
C GLY A 378 9.43 -6.78 0.97
N VAL A 379 9.41 -5.78 0.08
CA VAL A 379 8.37 -4.74 0.09
C VAL A 379 7.18 -5.18 -0.76
N ALA A 380 6.01 -5.26 -0.15
CA ALA A 380 4.79 -5.78 -0.75
C ALA A 380 3.76 -4.71 -1.13
N GLN A 381 3.82 -3.53 -0.50
CA GLN A 381 2.95 -2.40 -0.84
C GLN A 381 3.51 -1.07 -0.34
N PHE A 382 2.96 0.03 -0.84
CA PHE A 382 3.17 1.34 -0.24
C PHE A 382 1.90 2.21 -0.25
N GLY A 383 1.70 3.02 0.79
CA GLY A 383 0.51 3.85 1.00
C GLY A 383 0.86 5.31 1.29
N PHE A 384 0.23 6.24 0.59
CA PHE A 384 0.39 7.68 0.79
C PHE A 384 -0.55 8.18 1.86
N TRP A 385 -0.05 8.99 2.79
CA TRP A 385 -0.90 9.57 3.82
C TRP A 385 -1.60 10.86 3.36
N SER A 386 -1.15 11.45 2.24
CA SER A 386 -1.67 12.71 1.70
C SER A 386 -1.72 12.71 0.17
N LEU A 387 -2.91 12.54 -0.41
CA LEU A 387 -3.12 12.73 -1.86
C LEU A 387 -3.32 14.21 -2.21
N TRP A 388 -4.24 14.88 -1.51
CA TRP A 388 -4.55 16.29 -1.72
C TRP A 388 -4.28 17.09 -0.44
N ASN A 389 -3.53 18.18 -0.58
CA ASN A 389 -3.13 19.00 0.57
C ASN A 389 -4.34 19.62 1.30
N GLY A 390 -5.39 20.00 0.57
CA GLY A 390 -6.59 20.63 1.14
C GLY A 390 -7.39 19.77 2.14
N VAL A 391 -7.13 18.45 2.20
CA VAL A 391 -7.74 17.53 3.18
C VAL A 391 -6.69 16.75 3.98
N SER A 392 -5.41 17.09 3.85
CA SER A 392 -4.34 16.45 4.62
C SER A 392 -4.31 16.96 6.05
N GLY A 393 -4.08 16.06 7.02
CA GLY A 393 -3.90 16.40 8.43
C GLY A 393 -2.55 17.08 8.69
N LYS A 394 -1.73 17.22 7.64
CA LYS A 394 -0.39 17.81 7.62
C LYS A 394 -0.26 18.88 6.53
N SER A 395 -1.38 19.52 6.18
CA SER A 395 -1.44 20.55 5.13
C SER A 395 -0.44 21.69 5.31
N ASP A 396 -0.05 22.01 6.55
CA ASP A 396 0.97 23.02 6.88
C ASP A 396 2.38 22.73 6.29
N TYR A 397 2.59 21.52 5.77
CA TYR A 397 3.88 21.07 5.21
C TYR A 397 3.82 20.77 3.70
N ASP A 398 2.73 21.12 3.01
CA ASP A 398 2.56 20.93 1.56
C ASP A 398 2.84 19.49 1.11
N VAL A 399 2.35 18.49 1.85
CA VAL A 399 2.70 17.07 1.65
C VAL A 399 1.85 16.34 0.61
N GLY A 400 0.81 17.00 0.09
CA GLY A 400 -0.03 16.45 -0.96
C GLY A 400 0.71 16.18 -2.28
N LEU A 401 0.28 15.15 -3.00
CA LEU A 401 0.64 14.99 -4.42
C LEU A 401 -0.04 16.06 -5.29
N TYR A 402 -1.16 16.61 -4.80
CA TYR A 402 -1.84 17.79 -5.34
C TYR A 402 -1.91 18.88 -4.27
N ASP A 403 -1.68 20.12 -4.66
CA ASP A 403 -1.75 21.30 -3.79
C ASP A 403 -3.20 21.73 -3.49
N ASP A 404 -3.36 22.80 -2.71
CA ASP A 404 -4.67 23.31 -2.31
C ASP A 404 -5.55 23.69 -3.52
N GLU A 405 -4.93 24.16 -4.61
CA GLU A 405 -5.57 24.49 -5.89
C GLU A 405 -5.74 23.28 -6.84
N LYS A 406 -5.55 22.06 -6.34
CA LYS A 406 -5.67 20.79 -7.09
C LYS A 406 -4.68 20.69 -8.27
N GLN A 407 -3.59 21.44 -8.24
CA GLN A 407 -2.50 21.30 -9.20
C GLN A 407 -1.52 20.24 -8.70
N ILE A 408 -0.98 19.47 -9.63
CA ILE A 408 0.01 18.44 -9.30
C ILE A 408 1.31 19.08 -8.79
N THR A 409 1.78 18.63 -7.63
CA THR A 409 3.03 19.12 -7.02
C THR A 409 4.25 18.46 -7.68
N PRO A 410 5.49 18.95 -7.45
CA PRO A 410 6.69 18.25 -7.92
C PRO A 410 6.78 16.79 -7.44
N MET A 411 6.32 16.51 -6.22
CA MET A 411 6.20 15.14 -5.72
C MET A 411 5.15 14.35 -6.51
N GLY A 412 3.97 14.92 -6.74
CA GLY A 412 2.94 14.31 -7.58
C GLY A 412 3.45 13.97 -8.98
N GLN A 413 4.18 14.89 -9.62
CA GLN A 413 4.78 14.68 -10.94
C GLN A 413 5.80 13.53 -10.92
N ALA A 414 6.61 13.43 -9.87
CA ALA A 414 7.56 12.35 -9.71
C ALA A 414 6.86 10.99 -9.48
N VAL A 415 5.78 10.96 -8.70
CA VAL A 415 4.94 9.76 -8.50
C VAL A 415 4.31 9.32 -9.82
N MET A 416 3.65 10.24 -10.54
CA MET A 416 3.04 9.94 -11.84
C MET A 416 4.08 9.48 -12.85
N HIS A 417 5.31 10.01 -12.80
CA HIS A 417 6.39 9.57 -13.68
C HIS A 417 6.74 8.10 -13.44
N LEU A 418 6.84 7.69 -12.17
CA LEU A 418 7.13 6.30 -11.84
C LEU A 418 5.94 5.40 -12.17
N VAL A 419 4.75 5.74 -11.70
CA VAL A 419 3.55 4.89 -11.79
C VAL A 419 3.00 4.80 -13.21
N ASN A 420 2.99 5.89 -13.99
CA ASN A 420 2.38 5.91 -15.33
C ASN A 420 3.41 5.80 -16.46
N ASP A 421 4.56 6.45 -16.35
CA ASP A 421 5.50 6.50 -17.48
C ASP A 421 6.50 5.35 -17.44
N ARG A 422 6.94 4.96 -16.23
CA ARG A 422 8.07 4.04 -16.05
C ARG A 422 7.67 2.60 -15.76
N TRP A 423 6.76 2.38 -14.82
CA TRP A 423 6.41 1.04 -14.34
C TRP A 423 5.20 0.44 -15.05
N ARG A 424 4.40 1.27 -15.71
CA ARG A 424 3.23 0.81 -16.45
C ARG A 424 3.64 0.20 -17.78
N THR A 425 3.23 -1.04 -18.02
CA THR A 425 3.43 -1.67 -19.33
C THR A 425 2.44 -1.09 -20.34
N ARG A 426 2.97 -0.49 -21.42
CA ARG A 426 2.18 0.02 -22.53
C ARG A 426 2.92 -0.20 -23.85
N THR A 427 2.22 -0.71 -24.86
CA THR A 427 2.79 -0.86 -26.21
C THR A 427 1.70 -0.77 -27.27
N THR A 428 2.05 -0.16 -28.41
CA THR A 428 1.25 -0.19 -29.64
C THR A 428 2.18 -0.56 -30.78
N THR A 429 1.91 -1.67 -31.46
CA THR A 429 2.78 -2.17 -32.53
C THR A 429 2.02 -3.01 -33.55
N THR A 430 2.58 -3.15 -34.75
CA THR A 430 2.11 -4.10 -35.76
C THR A 430 2.83 -5.43 -35.59
N VAL A 431 2.07 -6.52 -35.50
CA VAL A 431 2.61 -7.87 -35.31
C VAL A 431 3.35 -8.35 -36.55
N GLY A 432 4.52 -8.93 -36.34
CA GLY A 432 5.40 -9.43 -37.40
C GLY A 432 4.88 -10.69 -38.10
N ALA A 433 5.66 -11.19 -39.06
CA ALA A 433 5.32 -12.39 -39.81
C ALA A 433 5.29 -13.68 -38.96
N ASP A 434 5.92 -13.66 -37.78
CA ASP A 434 5.92 -14.73 -36.79
C ASP A 434 4.63 -14.78 -35.95
N GLY A 435 3.77 -13.76 -36.05
CA GLY A 435 2.49 -13.72 -35.35
C GLY A 435 2.62 -13.51 -33.84
N ALA A 436 3.75 -13.00 -33.35
CA ALA A 436 4.03 -12.88 -31.93
C ALA A 436 4.49 -11.46 -31.53
N LEU A 437 4.02 -11.01 -30.37
CA LEU A 437 4.49 -9.82 -29.67
C LEU A 437 4.99 -10.25 -28.29
N SER A 438 6.29 -10.16 -28.04
CA SER A 438 6.89 -10.53 -26.74
C SER A 438 7.43 -9.31 -26.01
N LEU A 439 7.16 -9.23 -24.71
CA LEU A 439 7.60 -8.16 -23.83
C LEU A 439 7.71 -8.63 -22.37
N ALA A 440 8.37 -7.83 -21.54
CA ALA A 440 8.28 -7.96 -20.09
C ALA A 440 7.09 -7.11 -19.60
N ALA A 441 6.15 -7.73 -18.89
CA ALA A 441 4.90 -7.11 -18.45
C ALA A 441 4.85 -7.05 -16.92
N ALA A 442 4.44 -5.92 -16.36
CA ALA A 442 4.17 -5.78 -14.93
C ALA A 442 2.85 -6.47 -14.55
N ALA A 443 2.68 -6.88 -13.30
CA ALA A 443 1.41 -7.47 -12.88
C ALA A 443 0.29 -6.43 -12.75
N GLY A 444 -0.94 -6.87 -13.00
CA GLY A 444 -2.17 -6.11 -12.82
C GLY A 444 -3.18 -6.35 -13.94
N ASP A 445 -4.13 -5.44 -14.08
CA ASP A 445 -5.23 -5.55 -15.04
C ASP A 445 -4.84 -4.91 -16.37
N TYR A 446 -5.06 -5.62 -17.46
CA TYR A 446 -4.73 -5.18 -18.82
C TYR A 446 -5.97 -4.99 -19.66
N LEU A 447 -5.90 -3.99 -20.54
CA LEU A 447 -6.75 -3.85 -21.71
C LEU A 447 -5.91 -4.09 -22.95
N VAL A 448 -6.38 -4.98 -23.82
CA VAL A 448 -5.77 -5.23 -25.13
C VAL A 448 -6.79 -4.96 -26.23
N GLN A 449 -6.32 -4.32 -27.30
CA GLN A 449 -7.05 -4.10 -28.53
C GLN A 449 -6.21 -4.63 -29.68
N TRP A 450 -6.83 -5.30 -30.65
CA TRP A 450 -6.13 -5.71 -31.87
C TRP A 450 -7.01 -5.68 -33.11
N THR A 451 -6.41 -5.67 -34.28
CA THR A 451 -7.11 -5.82 -35.56
C THR A 451 -7.02 -7.24 -36.10
N ALA A 452 -8.15 -7.76 -36.58
CA ALA A 452 -8.23 -9.04 -37.30
C ALA A 452 -9.37 -8.95 -38.34
N ASP A 453 -9.14 -9.48 -39.55
CA ASP A 453 -10.14 -9.51 -40.64
C ASP A 453 -10.80 -8.14 -40.96
N GLY A 454 -10.04 -7.06 -40.81
CA GLY A 454 -10.53 -5.70 -41.07
C GLY A 454 -11.43 -5.13 -39.96
N GLN A 455 -11.53 -5.81 -38.82
CA GLN A 455 -12.28 -5.39 -37.64
C GLN A 455 -11.37 -5.23 -36.42
N THR A 456 -11.74 -4.33 -35.53
CA THR A 456 -11.07 -4.14 -34.23
C THR A 456 -11.78 -4.96 -33.15
N TYR A 457 -10.99 -5.64 -32.34
CA TYR A 457 -11.43 -6.39 -31.17
C TYR A 457 -10.74 -5.87 -29.91
N ARG A 458 -11.41 -6.03 -28.77
CA ARG A 458 -10.86 -5.73 -27.46
C ARG A 458 -11.10 -6.86 -26.48
N ALA A 459 -10.23 -6.97 -25.49
CA ALA A 459 -10.42 -7.85 -24.34
C ALA A 459 -9.68 -7.27 -23.13
N ALA A 460 -10.11 -7.69 -21.93
CA ALA A 460 -9.42 -7.40 -20.69
C ALA A 460 -8.99 -8.70 -20.02
N PHE A 461 -7.87 -8.68 -19.32
CA PHE A 461 -7.35 -9.83 -18.58
C PHE A 461 -6.52 -9.38 -17.38
N GLU A 462 -6.48 -10.21 -16.35
CA GLU A 462 -5.56 -10.05 -15.22
C GLU A 462 -4.24 -10.76 -15.52
N PHE A 463 -3.13 -10.12 -15.20
CA PHE A 463 -1.78 -10.66 -15.38
C PHE A 463 -1.04 -10.69 -14.05
N THR A 464 -0.57 -11.87 -13.65
CA THR A 464 0.14 -12.06 -12.38
C THR A 464 1.62 -12.37 -12.59
N LEU A 465 2.46 -11.98 -11.63
CA LEU A 465 3.86 -12.42 -11.59
C LEU A 465 3.96 -13.94 -11.41
N GLY A 466 5.11 -14.51 -11.79
CA GLY A 466 5.37 -15.94 -11.73
C GLY A 466 6.64 -16.32 -12.49
N GLU A 467 7.14 -17.53 -12.25
CA GLU A 467 8.43 -18.00 -12.80
C GLU A 467 8.37 -18.37 -14.29
N THR A 468 7.19 -18.79 -14.78
CA THR A 468 7.02 -19.26 -16.15
C THR A 468 6.56 -18.13 -17.07
N PRO A 469 7.07 -18.00 -18.31
CA PRO A 469 6.48 -17.08 -19.29
C PRO A 469 5.00 -17.35 -19.54
N VAL A 470 4.21 -16.32 -19.86
CA VAL A 470 2.80 -16.46 -20.27
C VAL A 470 2.67 -16.27 -21.76
N VAL A 471 1.87 -17.13 -22.39
CA VAL A 471 1.46 -16.97 -23.79
C VAL A 471 -0.06 -16.81 -23.83
N ILE A 472 -0.53 -15.73 -24.47
CA ILE A 472 -1.97 -15.46 -24.67
C ILE A 472 -2.23 -15.40 -26.17
N GLU A 473 -3.20 -16.17 -26.65
CA GLU A 473 -3.64 -16.12 -28.05
C GLU A 473 -4.87 -15.21 -28.18
N LEU A 474 -4.74 -14.17 -29.02
CA LEU A 474 -5.81 -13.21 -29.29
C LEU A 474 -6.70 -13.73 -30.41
N VAL A 475 -7.92 -14.13 -30.06
CA VAL A 475 -8.83 -14.84 -30.98
C VAL A 475 -10.05 -13.99 -31.31
N ALA A 476 -10.33 -13.81 -32.60
CA ALA A 476 -11.61 -13.24 -33.03
C ALA A 476 -12.74 -14.25 -32.73
N PRO A 477 -13.89 -13.81 -32.20
CA PRO A 477 -15.01 -14.70 -31.91
C PRO A 477 -15.48 -15.42 -33.19
N ALA A 478 -15.81 -16.70 -33.07
CA ALA A 478 -16.40 -17.46 -34.17
C ALA A 478 -17.84 -16.97 -34.44
N ASP A 479 -18.18 -16.82 -35.72
CA ASP A 479 -19.51 -16.44 -36.21
C ASP A 479 -20.64 -17.42 -35.83
#